data_AF-A0A944GLE2-F1
#
_entry.id   AF-A0A944GLE2-F1
#
_cell.length_a   1.000
_cell.length_b   1.000
_cell.length_c   1.000
_cell.angle_alpha   90.00
_cell.angle_beta   90.00
_cell.angle_gamma   90.00
#
_symmetry.space_group_name_H-M   'P 1'
#
loop_
_entity.id
_entity.type
_entity.pdbx_description
1 polymer ?
#
loop_
_entity_poly.entity_id
_entity_poly.type
_entity_poly.pdbx_seq_one_letter_code
_entity_poly.pdbx_strand_id
1 'polypeptide(L)'
;MHYPENHTVLFINDCTGTPFYQYDGTTERSRLGDSGTYSDLGAYTDYNGTTSNDEVTGTYELTVANGNATMVGATGGAGFLIYDGNGKLLSFSSDYTFPLSDEALIAIAKGTATVQVLNAEGTSTPVVYDGGSAAVSLLAGLLAEVKIVVDAVDDGGNSGTDYTKVGFYKKSEVTTLLSLYEEAKTLYEEGAQSGYVSAYNALKTEFDAVRANEFARVALVAGSTCVLVNKNVPTRYISETGSNTVTTTNVTGGVVVANVPATGQWILEASTTSGAYNFKNVSTTNYWLALSGNTQLTTGADKKSYTFLDNEDGSWGIKYSENKQLIHKAGGNNIVGWGDTSNKNSHWFITMVSKPEVLEASMNLESLVAQTTTLMNKMANVSGKGAQDMSTFRITSNATEQGHGTALMVDGDLTTFFHTVWSGTAVNENHYFQIDCGEGLSLEEFTFNYTTRPAGSGGSDAPTQFVITGGNTTDVNGDVTDWTPITTISDGLPSEKATSYNSGTIGTLGTAYRYLRFTVPTASGGTFGGQYYFGIAEFSISRPVAKVNSIVEKYA
;
A
#
# COMPACT_ATOMS: atom_id res chain seq x y z
N MET A 1 -20.09 16.22 -27.65
CA MET A 1 -18.73 15.78 -27.27
C MET A 1 -18.83 14.39 -26.68
N HIS A 2 -17.89 13.50 -27.00
CA HIS A 2 -17.75 12.20 -26.34
C HIS A 2 -16.80 12.44 -25.15
N TYR A 3 -17.31 12.41 -23.93
CA TYR A 3 -16.46 12.43 -22.75
C TYR A 3 -15.75 11.08 -22.62
N PRO A 4 -14.54 11.04 -22.04
CA PRO A 4 -13.92 9.77 -21.68
C PRO A 4 -14.88 8.99 -20.78
N GLU A 5 -15.17 7.76 -21.14
CA GLU A 5 -15.96 6.86 -20.29
C GLU A 5 -15.13 6.60 -19.03
N ASN A 6 -15.68 6.92 -17.84
CA ASN A 6 -14.98 6.69 -16.59
C ASN A 6 -15.34 5.31 -16.04
N HIS A 7 -14.39 4.38 -16.06
CA HIS A 7 -14.58 3.01 -15.60
C HIS A 7 -14.38 2.85 -14.07
N THR A 8 -14.15 3.95 -13.35
CA THR A 8 -13.85 3.93 -11.91
C THR A 8 -14.88 4.75 -11.13
N VAL A 9 -15.49 4.15 -10.11
CA VAL A 9 -16.37 4.87 -9.17
C VAL A 9 -15.52 5.78 -8.29
N LEU A 10 -15.82 7.07 -8.28
CA LEU A 10 -15.19 8.05 -7.41
C LEU A 10 -16.11 8.39 -6.24
N PHE A 11 -15.57 8.34 -5.02
CA PHE A 11 -16.21 8.87 -3.83
C PHE A 11 -15.51 10.16 -3.46
N ILE A 12 -16.22 11.28 -3.47
CA ILE A 12 -15.69 12.57 -3.03
C ILE A 12 -16.40 12.94 -1.72
N ASN A 13 -15.61 13.38 -0.74
CA ASN A 13 -16.07 13.83 0.57
C ASN A 13 -15.73 15.32 0.70
N ASP A 14 -16.71 16.20 0.49
CA ASP A 14 -16.57 17.65 0.35
C ASP A 14 -17.37 18.45 1.39
N CYS A 15 -17.39 18.00 2.66
CA CYS A 15 -18.19 18.66 3.70
C CYS A 15 -17.75 20.09 4.09
N THR A 16 -18.66 21.07 3.95
CA THR A 16 -18.84 22.21 4.90
C THR A 16 -20.29 22.75 5.00
N GLY A 17 -21.04 22.36 6.05
CA GLY A 17 -22.05 23.18 6.77
C GLY A 17 -23.42 23.59 6.15
N THR A 18 -24.46 23.60 7.02
CA THR A 18 -25.90 23.95 6.81
C THR A 18 -26.66 23.19 5.70
N PRO A 19 -27.98 22.92 5.86
CA PRO A 19 -28.75 22.28 4.80
C PRO A 19 -28.70 23.19 3.57
N PHE A 20 -28.09 22.70 2.50
CA PHE A 20 -28.09 23.37 1.21
C PHE A 20 -28.96 22.56 0.25
N TYR A 21 -29.79 23.28 -0.48
CA TYR A 21 -30.37 22.78 -1.70
C TYR A 21 -29.32 23.02 -2.77
N GLN A 22 -29.16 22.09 -3.71
CA GLN A 22 -28.33 22.38 -4.89
C GLN A 22 -28.82 23.67 -5.58
N TYR A 23 -28.04 24.18 -6.53
CA TYR A 23 -28.41 25.37 -7.30
C TYR A 23 -29.77 25.24 -8.04
N ASP A 24 -30.30 24.02 -8.17
CA ASP A 24 -31.65 23.73 -8.64
C ASP A 24 -32.76 24.13 -7.65
N GLY A 25 -32.40 24.42 -6.39
CA GLY A 25 -33.32 24.78 -5.31
C GLY A 25 -34.23 23.64 -4.85
N THR A 26 -34.05 22.41 -5.33
CA THR A 26 -35.01 21.31 -5.19
C THR A 26 -34.43 19.99 -4.69
N THR A 27 -33.14 19.73 -4.89
CA THR A 27 -32.53 18.46 -4.48
C THR A 27 -32.00 18.55 -3.04
N GLU A 28 -32.67 17.84 -2.12
CA GLU A 28 -32.31 17.75 -0.69
C GLU A 28 -31.34 16.59 -0.45
N ARG A 29 -30.22 16.83 0.27
CA ARG A 29 -29.21 15.81 0.61
C ARG A 29 -29.11 15.56 2.13
N SER A 30 -28.74 14.35 2.53
CA SER A 30 -28.84 13.85 3.92
C SER A 30 -27.52 13.81 4.70
N ARG A 31 -27.59 14.05 6.01
CA ARG A 31 -26.47 13.95 6.99
C ARG A 31 -26.61 12.70 7.86
N LEU A 32 -25.49 12.03 8.19
CA LEU A 32 -25.46 10.96 9.20
C LEU A 32 -25.05 11.51 10.57
N GLY A 33 -26.03 12.06 11.31
CA GLY A 33 -25.93 12.38 12.74
C GLY A 33 -24.89 13.45 13.14
N ASP A 34 -24.73 13.63 14.46
CA ASP A 34 -23.84 14.64 15.07
C ASP A 34 -22.33 14.34 14.95
N SER A 35 -21.99 13.20 14.33
CA SER A 35 -20.63 12.67 14.17
C SER A 35 -19.90 13.11 12.90
N GLY A 36 -20.47 14.03 12.11
CA GLY A 36 -19.74 14.72 11.04
C GLY A 36 -19.29 13.85 9.87
N THR A 37 -20.04 12.78 9.54
CA THR A 37 -19.76 11.93 8.37
C THR A 37 -20.85 12.15 7.31
N TYR A 38 -20.42 12.44 6.08
CA TYR A 38 -21.27 12.74 4.92
C TYR A 38 -20.90 11.79 3.78
N SER A 39 -21.87 11.45 2.93
CA SER A 39 -21.65 10.60 1.77
C SER A 39 -22.50 11.14 0.63
N ASP A 40 -21.87 11.60 -0.44
CA ASP A 40 -22.54 11.84 -1.71
C ASP A 40 -22.24 10.71 -2.70
N LEU A 41 -23.32 10.05 -3.13
CA LEU A 41 -23.35 9.16 -4.29
C LEU A 41 -23.87 10.03 -5.44
N GLY A 42 -22.98 10.65 -6.21
CA GLY A 42 -23.35 11.45 -7.38
C GLY A 42 -22.51 11.07 -8.59
N ALA A 43 -23.13 11.06 -9.76
CA ALA A 43 -22.43 10.94 -11.05
C ALA A 43 -22.30 12.34 -11.66
N TYR A 44 -21.25 12.62 -12.45
CA TYR A 44 -21.11 13.92 -13.11
C TYR A 44 -22.29 14.28 -14.04
N THR A 45 -23.09 13.28 -14.43
CA THR A 45 -24.36 13.47 -15.15
C THR A 45 -25.41 14.20 -14.34
N ASP A 46 -25.28 14.25 -13.02
CA ASP A 46 -26.17 14.97 -12.10
C ASP A 46 -26.00 16.50 -12.25
N TYR A 47 -24.92 16.96 -12.90
CA TYR A 47 -24.70 18.38 -13.22
C TYR A 47 -25.41 18.82 -14.51
N ASN A 48 -25.95 17.88 -15.30
CA ASN A 48 -26.62 18.19 -16.57
C ASN A 48 -28.14 18.34 -16.38
N GLY A 49 -28.73 19.43 -16.88
CA GLY A 49 -30.19 19.54 -17.05
C GLY A 49 -30.97 20.23 -15.92
N THR A 50 -30.30 20.98 -15.07
CA THR A 50 -30.94 21.91 -14.13
C THR A 50 -31.41 23.19 -14.83
N THR A 51 -32.32 23.92 -14.18
CA THR A 51 -33.00 25.08 -14.75
C THR A 51 -32.25 26.41 -14.64
N SER A 52 -31.03 26.44 -14.08
CA SER A 52 -30.22 27.67 -14.10
C SER A 52 -29.31 27.66 -15.33
N ASN A 53 -29.55 28.59 -16.25
CA ASN A 53 -28.60 28.93 -17.31
C ASN A 53 -27.36 29.62 -16.70
N ASP A 54 -26.52 28.88 -15.98
CA ASP A 54 -25.30 29.43 -15.40
C ASP A 54 -24.19 29.45 -16.46
N GLU A 55 -24.36 30.31 -17.47
CA GLU A 55 -23.31 30.61 -18.45
C GLU A 55 -22.02 31.00 -17.73
N VAL A 56 -20.92 30.34 -18.08
CA VAL A 56 -19.60 30.68 -17.56
C VAL A 56 -19.19 32.05 -18.10
N THR A 57 -19.09 33.03 -17.22
CA THR A 57 -18.70 34.40 -17.54
C THR A 57 -17.34 34.71 -16.95
N GLY A 58 -16.35 34.97 -17.83
CA GLY A 58 -14.95 35.20 -17.46
C GLY A 58 -14.08 33.98 -17.74
N THR A 59 -12.88 33.97 -17.15
CA THR A 59 -11.94 32.84 -17.22
C THR A 59 -11.65 32.35 -15.81
N TYR A 60 -11.89 31.06 -15.57
CA TYR A 60 -11.52 30.45 -14.29
C TYR A 60 -10.02 30.19 -14.21
N GLU A 61 -9.48 30.45 -13.02
CA GLU A 61 -8.18 29.98 -12.57
C GLU A 61 -8.37 29.09 -11.33
N LEU A 62 -7.70 27.94 -11.30
CA LEU A 62 -7.62 27.05 -10.15
C LEU A 62 -6.33 27.35 -9.40
N THR A 63 -6.48 27.65 -8.12
CA THR A 63 -5.38 27.75 -7.14
C THR A 63 -5.53 26.67 -6.09
N VAL A 64 -4.43 26.20 -5.51
CA VAL A 64 -4.44 25.18 -4.46
C VAL A 64 -3.85 25.71 -3.16
N ALA A 65 -4.54 25.47 -2.05
CA ALA A 65 -4.03 25.73 -0.71
C ALA A 65 -4.61 24.73 0.30
N ASN A 66 -3.74 24.22 1.20
CA ASN A 66 -4.12 23.30 2.28
C ASN A 66 -4.93 22.08 1.80
N GLY A 67 -4.56 21.53 0.63
CA GLY A 67 -5.20 20.37 0.01
C GLY A 67 -6.51 20.69 -0.71
N ASN A 68 -6.94 21.95 -0.77
CA ASN A 68 -8.18 22.36 -1.43
C ASN A 68 -7.89 23.10 -2.73
N ALA A 69 -8.62 22.75 -3.79
CA ALA A 69 -8.76 23.59 -4.98
C ALA A 69 -9.66 24.78 -4.65
N THR A 70 -9.36 25.94 -5.22
CA THR A 70 -10.24 27.12 -5.21
C THR A 70 -10.31 27.70 -6.62
N MET A 71 -11.52 27.81 -7.14
CA MET A 71 -11.84 28.37 -8.46
C MET A 71 -12.09 29.88 -8.33
N VAL A 72 -11.32 30.69 -9.06
CA VAL A 72 -11.41 32.16 -9.03
C VAL A 72 -11.47 32.75 -10.44
N GLY A 73 -11.80 34.05 -10.54
CA GLY A 73 -11.69 34.82 -11.79
C GLY A 73 -12.91 34.78 -12.72
N ALA A 74 -13.85 33.87 -12.50
CA ALA A 74 -15.10 33.76 -13.25
C ALA A 74 -16.30 33.43 -12.35
N THR A 75 -17.50 33.51 -12.93
CA THR A 75 -18.78 33.17 -12.30
C THR A 75 -19.60 32.28 -13.23
N GLY A 76 -20.49 31.45 -12.66
CA GLY A 76 -21.33 30.53 -13.41
C GLY A 76 -20.76 29.10 -13.43
N GLY A 77 -21.31 28.23 -14.28
CA GLY A 77 -20.96 26.81 -14.32
C GLY A 77 -21.75 25.96 -13.30
N ALA A 78 -22.16 24.79 -13.76
CA ALA A 78 -22.86 23.76 -13.00
C ALA A 78 -21.91 22.83 -12.23
N GLY A 79 -20.63 22.78 -12.59
CA GLY A 79 -19.62 22.01 -11.87
C GLY A 79 -18.23 22.05 -12.49
N PHE A 80 -17.26 21.55 -11.74
CA PHE A 80 -15.85 21.48 -12.09
C PHE A 80 -15.39 20.03 -12.16
N LEU A 81 -14.50 19.72 -13.09
CA LEU A 81 -13.93 18.40 -13.32
C LEU A 81 -12.41 18.50 -13.43
N ILE A 82 -11.72 17.51 -12.86
CA ILE A 82 -10.26 17.37 -12.94
C ILE A 82 -9.96 15.96 -13.42
N TYR A 83 -9.27 15.85 -14.55
CA TYR A 83 -8.83 14.58 -15.13
C TYR A 83 -7.30 14.46 -15.10
N ASP A 84 -6.80 13.23 -15.12
CA ASP A 84 -5.39 12.96 -15.39
C ASP A 84 -5.07 13.08 -16.90
N GLY A 85 -3.81 12.84 -17.26
CA GLY A 85 -3.35 12.89 -18.66
C GLY A 85 -3.89 11.75 -19.55
N ASN A 86 -4.49 10.72 -18.96
CA ASN A 86 -5.08 9.58 -19.66
C ASN A 86 -6.61 9.70 -19.77
N GLY A 87 -7.20 10.78 -19.24
CA GLY A 87 -8.65 10.99 -19.23
C GLY A 87 -9.39 10.29 -18.08
N LYS A 88 -8.69 9.74 -17.08
CA LYS A 88 -9.30 9.27 -15.83
C LYS A 88 -9.73 10.48 -15.01
N LEU A 89 -11.00 10.50 -14.57
CA LEU A 89 -11.49 11.53 -13.66
C LEU A 89 -10.82 11.36 -12.29
N LEU A 90 -10.23 12.43 -11.77
CA LEU A 90 -9.53 12.47 -10.48
C LEU A 90 -10.34 13.17 -9.39
N SER A 91 -11.11 14.21 -9.77
CA SER A 91 -11.98 14.94 -8.86
C SER A 91 -13.07 15.68 -9.63
N PHE A 92 -14.19 15.96 -8.96
CA PHE A 92 -15.28 16.78 -9.46
C PHE A 92 -15.99 17.47 -8.28
N SER A 93 -16.57 18.64 -8.51
CA SER A 93 -17.39 19.32 -7.48
C SER A 93 -18.28 20.38 -8.11
N SER A 94 -19.43 20.66 -7.50
CA SER A 94 -20.22 21.87 -7.79
C SER A 94 -19.78 23.08 -6.96
N ASP A 95 -18.93 22.88 -5.96
CA ASP A 95 -18.44 23.94 -5.10
C ASP A 95 -17.20 24.60 -5.71
N TYR A 96 -17.05 25.90 -5.44
CA TYR A 96 -15.90 26.68 -5.88
C TYR A 96 -14.64 26.37 -5.07
N THR A 97 -14.79 25.74 -3.90
CA THR A 97 -13.69 25.28 -3.06
C THR A 97 -13.97 23.85 -2.64
N PHE A 98 -13.05 22.93 -2.93
CA PHE A 98 -13.25 21.51 -2.63
C PHE A 98 -11.91 20.79 -2.40
N PRO A 99 -11.90 19.72 -1.59
CA PRO A 99 -10.68 18.97 -1.31
C PRO A 99 -10.20 18.19 -2.52
N LEU A 100 -8.88 18.04 -2.63
CA LEU A 100 -8.20 17.27 -3.67
C LEU A 100 -7.55 16.02 -3.07
N SER A 101 -7.55 14.93 -3.83
CA SER A 101 -6.72 13.77 -3.54
C SER A 101 -5.25 14.04 -3.89
N ASP A 102 -4.33 13.25 -3.32
CA ASP A 102 -2.91 13.29 -3.67
C ASP A 102 -2.70 13.08 -5.18
N GLU A 103 -3.48 12.20 -5.80
CA GLU A 103 -3.41 11.91 -7.24
C GLU A 103 -3.77 13.16 -8.07
N ALA A 104 -4.81 13.90 -7.67
CA ALA A 104 -5.20 15.15 -8.30
C ALA A 104 -4.14 16.25 -8.11
N LEU A 105 -3.62 16.40 -6.88
CA LEU A 105 -2.55 17.35 -6.57
C LEU A 105 -1.30 17.08 -7.40
N ILE A 106 -0.89 15.82 -7.54
CA ILE A 106 0.27 15.41 -8.35
C ILE A 106 0.03 15.74 -9.82
N ALA A 107 -1.16 15.45 -10.35
CA ALA A 107 -1.47 15.73 -11.76
C ALA A 107 -1.45 17.24 -12.07
N ILE A 108 -2.00 18.07 -11.17
CA ILE A 108 -1.96 19.54 -11.29
C ILE A 108 -0.51 20.04 -11.16
N ALA A 109 0.23 19.57 -10.15
CA ALA A 109 1.62 19.97 -9.91
C ALA A 109 2.55 19.66 -11.08
N LYS A 110 2.33 18.54 -11.78
CA LYS A 110 3.09 18.14 -12.97
C LYS A 110 2.64 18.84 -14.26
N GLY A 111 1.55 19.59 -14.25
CA GLY A 111 0.97 20.16 -15.47
C GLY A 111 0.32 19.13 -16.41
N THR A 112 -0.01 17.94 -15.89
CA THR A 112 -0.61 16.85 -16.67
C THR A 112 -2.12 16.76 -16.50
N ALA A 113 -2.69 17.51 -15.55
CA ALA A 113 -4.12 17.55 -15.32
C ALA A 113 -4.87 18.30 -16.42
N THR A 114 -6.07 17.84 -16.73
CA THR A 114 -7.05 18.61 -17.50
C THR A 114 -8.15 19.09 -16.56
N VAL A 115 -8.28 20.41 -16.38
CA VAL A 115 -9.29 21.02 -15.52
C VAL A 115 -10.35 21.69 -16.38
N GLN A 116 -11.62 21.43 -16.09
CA GLN A 116 -12.75 21.94 -16.87
C GLN A 116 -13.88 22.41 -15.94
N VAL A 117 -14.62 23.41 -16.39
CA VAL A 117 -15.93 23.78 -15.85
C VAL A 117 -17.01 23.36 -16.85
N LEU A 118 -18.12 22.80 -16.38
CA LEU A 118 -19.31 22.54 -17.20
C LEU A 118 -20.36 23.60 -16.93
N ASN A 119 -21.09 24.02 -17.96
CA ASN A 119 -22.38 24.69 -17.78
C ASN A 119 -23.54 23.69 -17.69
N ALA A 120 -24.75 24.18 -17.44
CA ALA A 120 -25.95 23.35 -17.28
C ALA A 120 -26.33 22.55 -18.54
N GLU A 121 -25.90 23.02 -19.71
CA GLU A 121 -26.05 22.33 -21.01
C GLU A 121 -24.97 21.25 -21.25
N GLY A 122 -24.05 21.04 -20.29
CA GLY A 122 -22.96 20.07 -20.37
C GLY A 122 -21.75 20.55 -21.19
N THR A 123 -21.73 21.79 -21.66
CA THR A 123 -20.59 22.36 -22.40
C THR A 123 -19.41 22.59 -21.48
N SER A 124 -18.26 22.01 -21.81
CA SER A 124 -17.02 22.13 -21.03
C SER A 124 -16.16 23.30 -21.50
N THR A 125 -15.69 24.12 -20.57
CA THR A 125 -14.69 25.17 -20.81
C THR A 125 -13.40 24.86 -20.02
N PRO A 126 -12.21 24.98 -20.62
CA PRO A 126 -10.95 24.77 -19.89
C PRO A 126 -10.75 25.77 -18.76
N VAL A 127 -10.17 25.31 -17.66
CA VAL A 127 -9.76 26.12 -16.51
C VAL A 127 -8.23 26.17 -16.46
N VAL A 128 -7.68 27.37 -16.28
CA VAL A 128 -6.23 27.56 -16.13
C VAL A 128 -5.84 27.20 -14.70
N TYR A 129 -4.63 26.70 -14.46
CA TYR A 129 -4.17 26.40 -13.11
C TYR A 129 -2.68 26.68 -12.92
N ASP A 130 -2.29 26.96 -11.68
CA ASP A 130 -0.89 27.04 -11.26
C ASP A 130 -0.43 25.73 -10.59
N GLY A 131 0.44 24.99 -11.29
CA GLY A 131 1.05 23.78 -10.76
C GLY A 131 1.93 24.03 -9.52
N GLY A 132 2.49 25.22 -9.36
CA GLY A 132 3.32 25.59 -8.21
C GLY A 132 2.56 25.54 -6.90
N SER A 133 1.37 26.16 -6.84
CA SER A 133 0.48 26.13 -5.68
C SER A 133 0.10 24.70 -5.25
N ALA A 134 -0.16 23.80 -6.21
CA ALA A 134 -0.45 22.40 -5.94
C ALA A 134 0.76 21.65 -5.38
N ALA A 135 1.95 21.86 -5.96
CA ALA A 135 3.18 21.26 -5.47
C ALA A 135 3.50 21.70 -4.04
N VAL A 136 3.36 23.00 -3.74
CA VAL A 136 3.56 23.58 -2.39
C VAL A 136 2.61 22.94 -1.40
N SER A 137 1.31 22.91 -1.72
CA SER A 137 0.30 22.36 -0.83
C SER A 137 0.52 20.86 -0.55
N LEU A 138 0.92 20.09 -1.56
CA LEU A 138 1.16 18.65 -1.46
C LEU A 138 2.31 18.34 -0.49
N LEU A 139 3.48 18.97 -0.68
CA LEU A 139 4.64 18.71 0.17
C LEU A 139 4.44 19.26 1.59
N ALA A 140 3.84 20.45 1.73
CA ALA A 140 3.56 21.05 3.04
C ALA A 140 2.64 20.18 3.90
N GLY A 141 1.60 19.60 3.29
CA GLY A 141 0.69 18.67 3.97
C GLY A 141 1.43 17.45 4.53
N LEU A 142 2.22 16.78 3.69
CA LEU A 142 2.99 15.61 4.12
C LEU A 142 4.04 15.94 5.18
N LEU A 143 4.74 17.08 5.05
CA LEU A 143 5.69 17.53 6.08
C LEU A 143 5.01 17.74 7.43
N ALA A 144 3.77 18.27 7.46
CA ALA A 144 3.02 18.43 8.69
C ALA A 144 2.61 17.08 9.32
N GLU A 145 2.22 16.10 8.50
CA GLU A 145 1.89 14.75 8.97
C GLU A 145 3.11 14.00 9.50
N VAL A 146 4.20 13.95 8.71
CA VAL A 146 5.44 13.27 9.11
C VAL A 146 6.06 13.92 10.34
N LYS A 147 5.88 15.24 10.52
CA LYS A 147 6.35 15.93 11.73
C LYS A 147 5.79 15.32 13.02
N ILE A 148 4.56 14.81 13.01
CA ILE A 148 3.97 14.14 14.18
C ILE A 148 4.81 12.92 14.57
N VAL A 149 5.27 12.14 13.58
CA VAL A 149 6.16 10.99 13.79
C VAL A 149 7.56 11.42 14.23
N VAL A 150 8.13 12.45 13.59
CA VAL A 150 9.45 13.01 13.93
C VAL A 150 9.49 13.48 15.39
N ASP A 151 8.43 14.16 15.85
CA ASP A 151 8.31 14.64 17.23
C ASP A 151 8.07 13.48 18.23
N ALA A 152 7.60 12.33 17.73
CA ALA A 152 7.31 11.12 18.49
C ALA A 152 8.39 10.03 18.30
N VAL A 153 9.67 10.39 18.25
CA VAL A 153 10.80 9.43 18.20
C VAL A 153 11.42 9.19 19.58
N ASP A 154 11.67 7.92 19.89
CA ASP A 154 12.51 7.48 20.99
C ASP A 154 13.91 7.12 20.45
N ASP A 155 14.94 7.75 21.01
CA ASP A 155 16.33 7.57 20.58
C ASP A 155 16.98 6.31 21.15
N GLY A 156 16.31 5.59 22.05
CA GLY A 156 16.83 4.39 22.70
C GLY A 156 17.86 4.70 23.80
N GLY A 157 17.86 5.94 24.31
CA GLY A 157 18.76 6.37 25.37
C GLY A 157 20.24 6.24 25.01
N ASN A 158 21.10 6.08 26.03
CA ASN A 158 22.55 6.05 25.84
C ASN A 158 23.05 4.86 25.00
N SER A 159 22.31 3.75 24.97
CA SER A 159 22.67 2.55 24.20
C SER A 159 22.14 2.57 22.77
N GLY A 160 21.29 3.53 22.40
CA GLY A 160 20.59 3.55 21.11
C GLY A 160 19.60 2.41 20.90
N THR A 161 19.33 1.62 21.95
CA THR A 161 18.53 0.39 21.91
C THR A 161 17.62 0.23 23.11
N ASP A 162 17.75 1.07 24.14
CA ASP A 162 16.89 1.06 25.32
C ASP A 162 15.68 1.96 25.12
N TYR A 163 14.72 1.49 24.33
CA TYR A 163 13.49 2.21 24.06
C TYR A 163 12.51 2.10 25.25
N THR A 164 11.92 3.23 25.66
CA THR A 164 11.12 3.36 26.89
C THR A 164 9.81 4.13 26.72
N LYS A 165 9.67 4.96 25.68
CA LYS A 165 8.49 5.79 25.44
C LYS A 165 7.44 5.01 24.64
N VAL A 166 6.46 4.44 25.34
CA VAL A 166 5.44 3.57 24.72
C VAL A 166 4.65 4.32 23.65
N GLY A 167 4.54 3.73 22.46
CA GLY A 167 3.88 4.33 21.31
C GLY A 167 4.73 5.34 20.54
N PHE A 168 5.95 5.66 20.96
CA PHE A 168 6.88 6.43 20.12
C PHE A 168 7.52 5.49 19.08
N TYR A 169 8.02 6.05 17.99
CA TYR A 169 8.78 5.33 16.99
C TYR A 169 10.21 5.10 17.46
N LYS A 170 10.71 3.88 17.28
CA LYS A 170 12.11 3.54 17.54
C LYS A 170 12.97 4.21 16.49
N LYS A 171 13.97 5.01 16.90
CA LYS A 171 14.87 5.72 15.97
C LYS A 171 15.51 4.81 14.91
N SER A 172 15.89 3.59 15.29
CA SER A 172 16.44 2.59 14.36
C SER A 172 15.50 2.24 13.21
N GLU A 173 14.19 2.24 13.46
CA GLU A 173 13.15 1.85 12.50
C GLU A 173 12.70 3.01 11.58
N VAL A 174 13.09 4.25 11.90
CA VAL A 174 12.66 5.46 11.16
C VAL A 174 13.83 6.28 10.62
N THR A 175 15.04 5.74 10.59
CA THR A 175 16.25 6.48 10.18
C THR A 175 16.13 7.03 8.75
N THR A 176 15.60 6.24 7.81
CA THR A 176 15.36 6.68 6.43
C THR A 176 14.31 7.78 6.37
N LEU A 177 13.19 7.62 7.09
CA LEU A 177 12.13 8.63 7.17
C LEU A 177 12.66 9.98 7.69
N LEU A 178 13.50 9.96 8.72
CA LEU A 178 14.10 11.17 9.29
C LEU A 178 15.03 11.88 8.28
N SER A 179 15.81 11.14 7.50
CA SER A 179 16.66 11.71 6.44
C SER A 179 15.81 12.37 5.35
N LEU A 180 14.84 11.62 4.82
CA LEU A 180 13.93 12.11 3.77
C LEU A 180 13.11 13.32 4.24
N TYR A 181 12.71 13.35 5.52
CA TYR A 181 12.00 14.48 6.10
C TYR A 181 12.86 15.75 6.11
N GLU A 182 14.11 15.68 6.58
CA GLU A 182 14.99 16.85 6.62
C GLU A 182 15.40 17.30 5.20
N GLU A 183 15.61 16.37 4.27
CA GLU A 183 15.84 16.68 2.85
C GLU A 183 14.64 17.41 2.23
N ALA A 184 13.44 16.86 2.39
CA ALA A 184 12.20 17.44 1.90
C ALA A 184 11.90 18.81 2.54
N LYS A 185 12.13 18.95 3.84
CA LYS A 185 11.95 20.20 4.58
C LYS A 185 12.92 21.28 4.11
N THR A 186 14.21 20.95 3.95
CA THR A 186 15.21 21.89 3.43
C THR A 186 14.81 22.37 2.03
N LEU A 187 14.44 21.43 1.16
CA LEU A 187 14.00 21.70 -0.21
C LEU A 187 12.74 22.59 -0.23
N TYR A 188 11.82 22.40 0.72
CA TYR A 188 10.64 23.24 0.90
C TYR A 188 11.01 24.66 1.36
N GLU A 189 11.85 24.80 2.39
CA GLU A 189 12.31 26.08 2.95
C GLU A 189 13.10 26.93 1.93
N GLU A 190 13.83 26.29 1.02
CA GLU A 190 14.56 26.95 -0.09
C GLU A 190 13.66 27.39 -1.24
N GLY A 191 12.39 26.97 -1.28
CA GLY A 191 11.45 27.32 -2.35
C GLY A 191 11.70 26.59 -3.68
N ALA A 192 12.44 25.46 -3.66
CA ALA A 192 12.84 24.72 -4.87
C ALA A 192 11.70 23.83 -5.42
N GLN A 193 10.62 24.47 -5.90
CA GLN A 193 9.35 23.82 -6.27
C GLN A 193 9.48 22.68 -7.31
N SER A 194 10.47 22.74 -8.20
CA SER A 194 10.69 21.68 -9.20
C SER A 194 11.00 20.30 -8.59
N GLY A 195 11.48 20.26 -7.34
CA GLY A 195 11.76 19.01 -6.62
C GLY A 195 10.60 18.49 -5.75
N TYR A 196 9.52 19.27 -5.56
CA TYR A 196 8.52 19.00 -4.51
C TYR A 196 7.80 17.67 -4.72
N VAL A 197 7.40 17.36 -5.96
CA VAL A 197 6.70 16.11 -6.28
C VAL A 197 7.60 14.88 -6.08
N SER A 198 8.88 14.99 -6.42
CA SER A 198 9.85 13.91 -6.21
C SER A 198 10.11 13.66 -4.72
N ALA A 199 10.31 14.74 -3.96
CA ALA A 199 10.48 14.68 -2.50
C ALA A 199 9.23 14.11 -1.81
N TYR A 200 8.04 14.54 -2.24
CA TYR A 200 6.76 14.01 -1.77
C TYR A 200 6.68 12.49 -1.96
N ASN A 201 6.90 11.98 -3.18
CA ASN A 201 6.77 10.55 -3.46
C ASN A 201 7.76 9.71 -2.64
N ALA A 202 9.01 10.15 -2.52
CA ALA A 202 10.01 9.46 -1.72
C ALA A 202 9.62 9.43 -0.23
N LEU A 203 9.24 10.58 0.32
CA LEU A 203 8.85 10.71 1.72
C LEU A 203 7.56 9.94 2.03
N LYS A 204 6.54 10.01 1.15
CA LYS A 204 5.26 9.33 1.33
C LYS A 204 5.41 7.82 1.32
N THR A 205 6.23 7.30 0.40
CA THR A 205 6.51 5.87 0.30
C THR A 205 7.11 5.34 1.60
N GLU A 206 8.12 6.02 2.14
CA GLU A 206 8.75 5.62 3.40
C GLU A 206 7.81 5.81 4.59
N PHE A 207 7.04 6.91 4.62
CA PHE A 207 6.07 7.18 5.68
C PHE A 207 5.00 6.09 5.77
N ASP A 208 4.44 5.67 4.63
CA ASP A 208 3.48 4.58 4.55
C ASP A 208 4.09 3.24 4.98
N ALA A 209 5.34 2.97 4.58
CA ALA A 209 6.06 1.77 4.98
C ALA A 209 6.30 1.70 6.51
N VAL A 210 6.72 2.82 7.12
CA VAL A 210 6.91 2.95 8.57
C VAL A 210 5.59 2.77 9.32
N ARG A 211 4.48 3.36 8.84
CA ARG A 211 3.15 3.19 9.46
C ARG A 211 2.62 1.76 9.35
N ALA A 212 2.94 1.06 8.27
CA ALA A 212 2.57 -0.34 8.09
C ALA A 212 3.43 -1.32 8.93
N ASN A 213 4.57 -0.88 9.46
CA ASN A 213 5.44 -1.71 10.30
C ASN A 213 4.95 -1.72 11.76
N GLU A 214 4.28 -2.81 12.15
CA GLU A 214 3.77 -3.01 13.52
C GLU A 214 4.86 -3.01 14.60
N PHE A 215 6.12 -3.23 14.23
CA PHE A 215 7.27 -3.26 15.14
C PHE A 215 8.02 -1.93 15.24
N ALA A 216 7.65 -0.93 14.42
CA ALA A 216 8.33 0.36 14.38
C ALA A 216 8.16 1.16 15.68
N ARG A 217 7.05 0.94 16.41
CA ARG A 217 6.73 1.64 17.65
C ARG A 217 7.14 0.83 18.88
N VAL A 218 7.43 1.54 19.97
CA VAL A 218 7.77 0.95 21.26
C VAL A 218 6.51 0.35 21.87
N ALA A 219 6.47 -0.98 22.00
CA ALA A 219 5.39 -1.69 22.66
C ALA A 219 5.49 -1.56 24.19
N LEU A 220 4.35 -1.56 24.87
CA LEU A 220 4.32 -1.69 26.32
C LEU A 220 4.65 -3.13 26.72
N VAL A 221 5.67 -3.31 27.56
CA VAL A 221 5.95 -4.60 28.20
C VAL A 221 5.07 -4.73 29.44
N ALA A 222 4.22 -5.76 29.50
CA ALA A 222 3.39 -6.01 30.66
C ALA A 222 4.25 -6.26 31.91
N GLY A 223 3.84 -5.70 33.05
CA GLY A 223 4.61 -5.73 34.30
C GLY A 223 5.67 -4.64 34.41
N SER A 224 5.87 -3.81 33.38
CA SER A 224 6.76 -2.65 33.48
C SER A 224 6.29 -1.64 34.51
N THR A 225 7.25 -1.06 35.20
CA THR A 225 7.02 0.14 36.01
C THR A 225 7.04 1.33 35.08
N CYS A 226 5.96 2.11 35.09
CA CYS A 226 5.74 3.21 34.18
C CYS A 226 5.46 4.51 34.93
N VAL A 227 5.75 5.62 34.27
CA VAL A 227 5.29 6.95 34.66
C VAL A 227 4.44 7.51 33.53
N LEU A 228 3.34 8.15 33.91
CA LEU A 228 2.37 8.71 32.99
C LEU A 228 2.36 10.23 33.11
N VAL A 229 2.67 10.92 32.01
CA VAL A 229 2.74 12.39 31.94
C VAL A 229 1.61 12.92 31.07
N ASN A 230 0.95 13.98 31.51
CA ASN A 230 -0.15 14.56 30.74
C ASN A 230 0.37 15.27 29.49
N LYS A 231 -0.26 15.04 28.33
CA LYS A 231 0.14 15.67 27.07
C LYS A 231 -0.06 17.18 27.08
N ASN A 232 -1.22 17.65 27.56
CA ASN A 232 -1.53 19.10 27.57
C ASN A 232 -0.72 19.85 28.63
N VAL A 233 -0.33 19.17 29.72
CA VAL A 233 0.48 19.73 30.79
C VAL A 233 1.70 18.82 31.04
N PRO A 234 2.71 18.84 30.15
CA PRO A 234 3.83 17.89 30.14
C PRO A 234 4.80 18.06 31.32
N THR A 235 4.51 18.99 32.22
CA THR A 235 5.20 19.21 33.48
C THR A 235 4.57 18.45 34.64
N ARG A 236 3.58 17.57 34.41
CA ARG A 236 2.91 16.84 35.48
C ARG A 236 2.70 15.36 35.19
N TYR A 237 3.02 14.51 36.17
CA TYR A 237 2.82 13.06 36.14
C TYR A 237 1.69 12.60 37.06
N ILE A 238 1.12 11.42 36.81
CA ILE A 238 0.09 10.82 37.66
C ILE A 238 0.68 10.24 38.94
N SER A 239 0.14 10.62 40.10
CA SER A 239 0.56 10.15 41.41
C SER A 239 -0.60 9.78 42.31
N GLU A 240 -0.41 8.77 43.15
CA GLU A 240 -1.29 8.51 44.29
C GLU A 240 -0.95 9.45 45.46
N THR A 241 -1.98 9.94 46.13
CA THR A 241 -1.87 10.70 47.37
C THR A 241 -2.02 9.79 48.59
N GLY A 242 -1.60 10.24 49.77
CA GLY A 242 -1.80 9.49 51.02
C GLY A 242 -3.28 9.27 51.41
N SER A 243 -4.24 9.81 50.67
CA SER A 243 -5.69 9.67 50.88
C SER A 243 -6.35 8.70 49.89
N ASN A 244 -5.58 7.82 49.23
CA ASN A 244 -6.06 6.88 48.21
C ASN A 244 -6.78 7.56 47.03
N THR A 245 -6.37 8.77 46.68
CA THR A 245 -6.84 9.49 45.49
C THR A 245 -5.71 9.65 44.49
N VAL A 246 -6.07 9.75 43.21
CA VAL A 246 -5.12 9.97 42.13
C VAL A 246 -5.16 11.42 41.68
N THR A 247 -3.99 12.05 41.64
CA THR A 247 -3.79 13.43 41.20
C THR A 247 -2.63 13.50 40.22
N THR A 248 -2.35 14.70 39.72
CA THR A 248 -1.10 14.98 39.03
C THR A 248 -0.13 15.70 39.96
N THR A 249 1.16 15.41 39.86
CA THR A 249 2.26 16.05 40.60
C THR A 249 3.28 16.63 39.62
N ASN A 250 3.98 17.70 40.00
CA ASN A 250 5.00 18.31 39.14
C ASN A 250 6.13 17.34 38.81
N VAL A 251 6.51 17.26 37.54
CA VAL A 251 7.77 16.66 37.08
C VAL A 251 8.86 17.73 37.16
N THR A 252 9.97 17.42 37.82
CA THR A 252 11.19 18.22 37.70
C THR A 252 11.95 17.73 36.46
N GLY A 253 11.99 18.51 35.37
CA GLY A 253 12.73 18.16 34.15
C GLY A 253 11.93 17.90 32.86
N GLY A 254 10.60 18.06 32.85
CA GLY A 254 9.77 17.93 31.64
C GLY A 254 9.27 16.49 31.38
N VAL A 255 9.16 16.07 30.10
CA VAL A 255 8.71 14.71 29.70
C VAL A 255 9.72 13.62 30.09
N VAL A 256 10.98 14.00 30.36
CA VAL A 256 12.05 13.08 30.74
C VAL A 256 11.98 12.83 32.25
N VAL A 257 11.71 11.57 32.59
CA VAL A 257 11.33 11.11 33.93
C VAL A 257 12.55 10.76 34.77
N ALA A 258 13.44 11.72 35.04
CA ALA A 258 14.49 11.49 36.03
C ALA A 258 13.92 11.69 37.44
N ASN A 259 14.02 10.66 38.30
CA ASN A 259 13.71 10.73 39.74
C ASN A 259 12.23 10.95 40.13
N VAL A 260 11.29 10.20 39.53
CA VAL A 260 9.90 10.17 40.02
C VAL A 260 9.78 9.29 41.28
N PRO A 261 9.19 9.77 42.40
CA PRO A 261 8.96 8.97 43.59
C PRO A 261 8.05 7.76 43.34
N ALA A 262 8.13 6.73 44.19
CA ALA A 262 7.32 5.52 44.07
C ALA A 262 5.80 5.79 44.03
N THR A 263 5.32 6.88 44.62
CA THR A 263 3.91 7.31 44.56
C THR A 263 3.47 7.73 43.15
N GLY A 264 4.40 8.11 42.29
CA GLY A 264 4.20 8.45 40.88
C GLY A 264 4.46 7.32 39.88
N GLN A 265 4.89 6.16 40.37
CA GLN A 265 5.25 5.02 39.56
C GLN A 265 4.15 3.95 39.63
N TRP A 266 3.83 3.39 38.47
CA TRP A 266 2.73 2.44 38.31
C TRP A 266 3.21 1.18 37.59
N ILE A 267 3.00 0.00 38.17
CA ILE A 267 3.22 -1.28 37.51
C ILE A 267 1.97 -1.59 36.69
N LEU A 268 2.14 -1.78 35.37
CA LEU A 268 1.04 -2.08 34.45
C LEU A 268 0.93 -3.60 34.29
N GLU A 269 0.14 -4.24 35.14
CA GLU A 269 -0.09 -5.69 35.09
C GLU A 269 -1.09 -6.02 33.97
N ALA A 270 -0.84 -7.08 33.19
CA ALA A 270 -1.80 -7.57 32.21
C ALA A 270 -3.10 -7.99 32.91
N SER A 271 -4.23 -7.59 32.34
CA SER A 271 -5.54 -7.98 32.84
C SER A 271 -6.01 -9.30 32.21
N THR A 272 -7.09 -9.86 32.74
CA THR A 272 -7.81 -10.98 32.10
C THR A 272 -8.52 -10.57 30.81
N THR A 273 -8.75 -9.26 30.61
CA THR A 273 -9.25 -8.70 29.36
C THR A 273 -8.07 -8.41 28.44
N SER A 274 -8.07 -8.99 27.25
CA SER A 274 -7.03 -8.79 26.24
C SER A 274 -6.84 -7.29 25.93
N GLY A 275 -5.58 -6.84 25.88
CA GLY A 275 -5.23 -5.43 25.64
C GLY A 275 -5.59 -4.47 26.78
N ALA A 276 -5.99 -4.97 27.96
CA ALA A 276 -6.27 -4.16 29.13
C ALA A 276 -5.25 -4.41 30.24
N TYR A 277 -5.06 -3.39 31.08
CA TYR A 277 -4.08 -3.38 32.14
C TYR A 277 -4.68 -2.95 33.48
N ASN A 278 -4.13 -3.48 34.57
CA ASN A 278 -4.38 -3.05 35.93
C ASN A 278 -3.21 -2.18 36.39
N PHE A 279 -3.50 -0.99 36.91
CA PHE A 279 -2.49 -0.01 37.31
C PHE A 279 -2.23 -0.11 38.81
N LYS A 280 -1.07 -0.64 39.20
CA LYS A 280 -0.68 -0.82 40.60
C LYS A 280 0.34 0.23 41.03
N ASN A 281 0.08 0.97 42.09
CA ASN A 281 1.05 1.93 42.61
C ASN A 281 2.25 1.20 43.24
N VAL A 282 3.47 1.65 42.95
CA VAL A 282 4.70 1.05 43.51
C VAL A 282 4.80 1.28 45.02
N SER A 283 4.36 2.43 45.53
CA SER A 283 4.49 2.79 46.94
C SER A 283 3.50 2.08 47.85
N THR A 284 2.23 2.00 47.44
CA THR A 284 1.13 1.50 48.31
C THR A 284 0.67 0.10 47.94
N THR A 285 1.01 -0.38 46.75
CA THR A 285 0.48 -1.61 46.12
C THR A 285 -1.01 -1.55 45.75
N ASN A 286 -1.67 -0.40 45.94
CA ASN A 286 -3.06 -0.22 45.56
C ASN A 286 -3.23 -0.13 44.03
N TYR A 287 -4.39 -0.52 43.55
CA TYR A 287 -4.79 -0.47 42.16
C TYR A 287 -5.73 0.70 41.89
N TRP A 288 -5.71 1.25 40.67
CA TRP A 288 -6.80 2.11 40.20
C TRP A 288 -8.14 1.37 40.27
N LEU A 289 -9.13 2.01 40.90
CA LEU A 289 -10.48 1.47 41.05
C LEU A 289 -11.37 1.83 39.86
N ALA A 290 -12.68 1.57 39.96
CA ALA A 290 -13.63 1.87 38.90
C ALA A 290 -13.76 3.39 38.72
N LEU A 291 -13.77 3.84 37.47
CA LEU A 291 -13.87 5.25 37.13
C LEU A 291 -15.26 5.57 36.62
N SER A 292 -15.89 6.61 37.16
CA SER A 292 -17.16 7.14 36.65
C SER A 292 -16.99 8.57 36.13
N GLY A 293 -17.89 9.01 35.26
CA GLY A 293 -17.85 10.35 34.69
C GLY A 293 -17.83 11.43 35.78
N ASN A 294 -16.96 12.43 35.62
CA ASN A 294 -16.75 13.54 36.53
C ASN A 294 -16.39 13.16 37.98
N THR A 295 -16.04 11.90 38.23
CA THR A 295 -15.69 11.40 39.56
C THR A 295 -14.19 11.26 39.69
N GLN A 296 -13.63 11.66 40.83
CA GLN A 296 -12.20 11.53 41.09
C GLN A 296 -11.78 10.05 41.11
N LEU A 297 -10.69 9.75 40.40
CA LEU A 297 -10.07 8.43 40.41
C LEU A 297 -9.47 8.14 41.79
N THR A 298 -9.80 6.98 42.32
CA THR A 298 -9.35 6.48 43.62
C THR A 298 -8.60 5.17 43.46
N THR A 299 -7.90 4.78 44.53
CA THR A 299 -7.08 3.57 44.59
C THR A 299 -7.53 2.66 45.73
N GLY A 300 -7.31 1.35 45.58
CA GLY A 300 -7.62 0.35 46.61
C GLY A 300 -7.13 -1.05 46.25
N ALA A 301 -7.56 -2.07 46.99
CA ALA A 301 -7.08 -3.45 46.77
C ALA A 301 -7.65 -4.11 45.50
N ASP A 302 -8.82 -3.67 45.02
CA ASP A 302 -9.52 -4.29 43.89
C ASP A 302 -8.87 -3.93 42.55
N LYS A 303 -8.69 -4.94 41.69
CA LYS A 303 -8.15 -4.74 40.34
C LYS A 303 -9.26 -4.34 39.36
N LYS A 304 -9.11 -3.19 38.70
CA LYS A 304 -9.97 -2.74 37.60
C LYS A 304 -9.18 -2.52 36.32
N SER A 305 -9.78 -2.90 35.20
CA SER A 305 -9.12 -3.00 33.90
C SER A 305 -9.27 -1.72 33.10
N TYR A 306 -8.19 -1.30 32.47
CA TYR A 306 -8.14 -0.11 31.63
C TYR A 306 -7.54 -0.46 30.27
N THR A 307 -8.17 0.04 29.20
CA THR A 307 -7.73 -0.13 27.81
C THR A 307 -7.13 1.16 27.27
N PHE A 308 -6.25 1.04 26.28
CA PHE A 308 -5.68 2.20 25.60
C PHE A 308 -6.43 2.58 24.32
N LEU A 309 -6.41 3.87 24.01
CA LEU A 309 -6.81 4.47 22.75
C LEU A 309 -5.57 5.18 22.21
N ASP A 310 -5.07 4.71 21.07
CA ASP A 310 -3.93 5.34 20.41
C ASP A 310 -4.36 6.66 19.78
N ASN A 311 -3.63 7.74 20.07
CA ASN A 311 -3.84 9.05 19.45
C ASN A 311 -2.93 9.28 18.24
N GLU A 312 -2.15 8.27 17.83
CA GLU A 312 -1.21 8.27 16.69
C GLU A 312 -0.01 9.23 16.82
N ASP A 313 0.11 9.92 17.96
CA ASP A 313 1.12 10.95 18.23
C ASP A 313 2.04 10.60 19.42
N GLY A 314 2.12 9.30 19.73
CA GLY A 314 2.85 8.76 20.87
C GLY A 314 2.13 8.90 22.21
N SER A 315 0.99 9.61 22.27
CA SER A 315 0.15 9.67 23.47
C SER A 315 -1.03 8.71 23.41
N TRP A 316 -1.60 8.45 24.58
CA TRP A 316 -2.68 7.49 24.76
C TRP A 316 -3.85 8.10 25.53
N GLY A 317 -5.07 7.83 25.08
CA GLY A 317 -6.25 7.87 25.92
C GLY A 317 -6.32 6.60 26.77
N ILE A 318 -6.56 6.71 28.07
CA ILE A 318 -6.64 5.54 28.97
C ILE A 318 -8.06 5.42 29.50
N LYS A 319 -8.77 4.38 29.08
CA LYS A 319 -10.21 4.18 29.29
C LYS A 319 -10.47 3.09 30.32
N TYR A 320 -11.36 3.35 31.28
CA TYR A 320 -11.91 2.26 32.09
C TYR A 320 -12.76 1.33 31.21
N SER A 321 -12.46 0.03 31.26
CA SER A 321 -12.99 -0.95 30.31
C SER A 321 -14.52 -1.11 30.38
N GLU A 322 -15.17 -0.84 31.51
CA GLU A 322 -16.60 -1.11 31.69
C GLU A 322 -17.53 0.02 31.23
N ASN A 323 -17.09 1.28 31.23
CA ASN A 323 -17.97 2.43 30.90
C ASN A 323 -17.32 3.50 30.01
N LYS A 324 -16.17 3.17 29.40
CA LYS A 324 -15.46 3.98 28.40
C LYS A 324 -15.02 5.38 28.87
N GLN A 325 -15.04 5.67 30.17
CA GLN A 325 -14.53 6.94 30.71
C GLN A 325 -13.01 6.99 30.61
N LEU A 326 -12.47 8.05 30.02
CA LEU A 326 -11.04 8.33 30.00
C LEU A 326 -10.60 8.91 31.34
N ILE A 327 -9.38 8.58 31.76
CA ILE A 327 -8.72 9.35 32.81
C ILE A 327 -8.40 10.75 32.25
N HIS A 328 -8.76 11.77 33.01
CA HIS A 328 -8.69 13.16 32.57
C HIS A 328 -8.12 14.05 33.66
N LYS A 329 -7.18 14.92 33.30
CA LYS A 329 -6.66 15.95 34.20
C LYS A 329 -7.67 17.11 34.29
N ALA A 330 -8.46 17.13 35.37
CA ALA A 330 -9.38 18.23 35.65
C ALA A 330 -8.66 19.49 36.18
N GLY A 331 -9.44 20.56 36.39
CA GLY A 331 -9.03 21.70 37.21
C GLY A 331 -8.67 21.25 38.64
N GLY A 332 -7.66 21.87 39.26
CA GLY A 332 -7.21 21.49 40.61
C GLY A 332 -6.29 20.27 40.70
N ASN A 333 -5.77 19.78 39.56
CA ASN A 333 -4.82 18.65 39.44
C ASN A 333 -5.40 17.25 39.74
N ASN A 334 -6.70 17.13 39.98
CA ASN A 334 -7.35 15.84 40.15
C ASN A 334 -7.42 15.06 38.82
N ILE A 335 -7.40 13.72 38.93
CA ILE A 335 -7.75 12.83 37.84
C ILE A 335 -9.22 12.44 37.97
N VAL A 336 -10.01 12.64 36.93
CA VAL A 336 -11.44 12.30 36.89
C VAL A 336 -11.80 11.48 35.65
N GLY A 337 -12.99 10.90 35.62
CA GLY A 337 -13.56 10.28 34.42
C GLY A 337 -14.10 11.33 33.43
N TRP A 338 -13.80 11.16 32.14
CA TRP A 338 -14.26 12.08 31.08
C TRP A 338 -14.63 11.33 29.79
N GLY A 339 -15.67 11.79 29.10
CA GLY A 339 -16.18 11.13 27.89
C GLY A 339 -15.57 11.61 26.56
N ASP A 340 -14.93 12.79 26.55
CA ASP A 340 -14.37 13.38 25.33
C ASP A 340 -12.95 12.84 25.07
N THR A 341 -12.80 12.14 23.94
CA THR A 341 -11.55 11.54 23.45
C THR A 341 -10.63 12.56 22.78
N SER A 342 -11.14 13.70 22.31
CA SER A 342 -10.36 14.72 21.59
C SER A 342 -9.61 15.66 22.55
N ASN A 343 -10.07 15.75 23.79
CA ASN A 343 -9.50 16.65 24.78
C ASN A 343 -8.09 16.21 25.20
N LYS A 344 -7.09 17.07 24.93
CA LYS A 344 -5.68 16.82 25.25
C LYS A 344 -5.38 16.61 26.74
N ASN A 345 -6.27 17.04 27.65
CA ASN A 345 -6.15 16.72 29.08
C ASN A 345 -6.42 15.24 29.39
N SER A 346 -7.03 14.49 28.46
CA SER A 346 -7.25 13.04 28.54
C SER A 346 -6.14 12.22 27.87
N HIS A 347 -5.10 12.88 27.35
CA HIS A 347 -4.01 12.24 26.60
C HIS A 347 -2.75 12.15 27.46
N TRP A 348 -2.09 11.00 27.42
CA TRP A 348 -1.00 10.67 28.33
C TRP A 348 0.18 10.04 27.59
N PHE A 349 1.38 10.54 27.84
CA PHE A 349 2.60 9.85 27.47
C PHE A 349 2.94 8.82 28.55
N ILE A 350 3.38 7.63 28.14
CA ILE A 350 3.75 6.53 29.04
C ILE A 350 5.23 6.25 28.84
N THR A 351 6.02 6.32 29.91
CA THR A 351 7.44 6.01 29.90
C THR A 351 7.71 4.83 30.83
N MET A 352 8.28 3.76 30.30
CA MET A 352 8.76 2.62 31.08
C MET A 352 10.06 3.01 31.80
N VAL A 353 10.05 3.05 33.12
CA VAL A 353 11.23 3.34 33.95
C VAL A 353 11.92 2.08 34.48
N SER A 354 11.25 0.92 34.37
CA SER A 354 11.82 -0.40 34.60
C SER A 354 11.01 -1.45 33.83
N LYS A 355 11.69 -2.40 33.19
CA LYS A 355 11.11 -3.48 32.38
C LYS A 355 11.44 -4.84 33.00
N PRO A 356 10.50 -5.80 33.06
CA PRO A 356 10.81 -7.16 33.45
C PRO A 356 11.63 -7.84 32.33
N GLU A 357 12.93 -8.07 32.58
CA GLU A 357 13.90 -8.54 31.57
C GLU A 357 13.42 -9.78 30.78
N VAL A 358 12.82 -10.76 31.46
CA VAL A 358 12.34 -11.99 30.81
C VAL A 358 11.17 -11.73 29.87
N LEU A 359 10.24 -10.84 30.25
CA LEU A 359 9.09 -10.51 29.41
C LEU A 359 9.50 -9.64 28.22
N GLU A 360 10.42 -8.70 28.44
CA GLU A 360 11.03 -7.94 27.36
C GLU A 360 11.74 -8.85 26.35
N ALA A 361 12.54 -9.81 26.83
CA ALA A 361 13.20 -10.80 25.97
C ALA A 361 12.20 -11.66 25.19
N SER A 362 11.09 -12.08 25.83
CA SER A 362 10.03 -12.86 25.16
C SER A 362 9.34 -12.06 24.07
N MET A 363 8.97 -10.81 24.34
CA MET A 363 8.34 -9.94 23.33
C MET A 363 9.28 -9.63 22.16
N ASN A 364 10.57 -9.41 22.44
CA ASN A 364 11.58 -9.22 21.40
C ASN A 364 11.72 -10.49 20.53
N LEU A 365 11.66 -11.68 21.13
CA LEU A 365 11.69 -12.94 20.41
C LEU A 365 10.42 -13.13 19.55
N GLU A 366 9.23 -12.82 20.08
CA GLU A 366 7.97 -12.88 19.33
C GLU A 366 7.99 -11.92 18.13
N SER A 367 8.47 -10.68 18.34
CA SER A 367 8.69 -9.71 17.27
C SER A 367 9.64 -10.25 16.20
N LEU A 368 10.77 -10.85 16.61
CA LEU A 368 11.73 -11.42 15.68
C LEU A 368 11.13 -12.59 14.88
N VAL A 369 10.35 -13.46 15.53
CA VAL A 369 9.65 -14.57 14.88
C VAL A 369 8.61 -14.05 13.89
N ALA A 370 7.83 -13.02 14.24
CA ALA A 370 6.82 -12.43 13.37
C ALA A 370 7.46 -11.70 12.18
N GLN A 371 8.53 -10.93 12.38
CA GLN A 371 9.32 -10.33 11.30
C GLN A 371 9.91 -11.40 10.38
N THR A 372 10.46 -12.47 10.95
CA THR A 372 10.98 -13.62 10.18
C THR A 372 9.87 -14.30 9.40
N THR A 373 8.68 -14.45 9.97
CA THR A 373 7.50 -15.03 9.31
C THR A 373 7.00 -14.14 8.18
N THR A 374 6.90 -12.83 8.40
CA THR A 374 6.56 -11.87 7.34
C THR A 374 7.60 -11.87 6.24
N LEU A 375 8.89 -11.95 6.57
CA LEU A 375 9.95 -12.09 5.58
C LEU A 375 9.83 -13.42 4.83
N MET A 376 9.58 -14.53 5.51
CA MET A 376 9.31 -15.83 4.88
C MET A 376 8.08 -15.79 3.97
N ASN A 377 7.01 -15.11 4.37
CA ASN A 377 5.79 -14.94 3.57
C ASN A 377 6.03 -13.98 2.39
N LYS A 378 6.82 -12.93 2.55
CA LYS A 378 7.26 -12.06 1.45
C LYS A 378 8.17 -12.82 0.49
N MET A 379 9.10 -13.63 1.01
CA MET A 379 9.91 -14.56 0.20
C MET A 379 9.04 -15.63 -0.46
N ALA A 380 7.95 -16.07 0.17
CA ALA A 380 6.94 -16.95 -0.42
C ALA A 380 6.08 -16.20 -1.46
N ASN A 381 5.84 -14.90 -1.33
CA ASN A 381 5.21 -14.10 -2.40
C ASN A 381 6.21 -13.77 -3.53
N VAL A 382 7.51 -13.73 -3.24
CA VAL A 382 8.59 -13.78 -4.24
C VAL A 382 8.70 -15.20 -4.85
N SER A 383 7.99 -16.20 -4.31
CA SER A 383 7.79 -17.52 -4.94
C SER A 383 6.69 -17.55 -6.01
N GLY A 384 6.18 -16.39 -6.43
CA GLY A 384 5.52 -16.19 -7.74
C GLY A 384 6.45 -16.43 -8.96
N LYS A 385 7.47 -17.28 -8.81
CA LYS A 385 8.14 -18.02 -9.89
C LYS A 385 7.55 -19.43 -9.91
N GLY A 386 6.27 -19.51 -10.27
CA GLY A 386 5.51 -20.74 -10.53
C GLY A 386 5.12 -20.85 -12.01
N ALA A 387 4.30 -21.86 -12.35
CA ALA A 387 3.71 -22.00 -13.68
C ALA A 387 3.14 -20.65 -14.14
N GLN A 388 3.55 -20.18 -15.31
CA GLN A 388 3.02 -18.93 -15.85
C GLN A 388 1.58 -19.16 -16.29
N ASP A 389 0.71 -18.16 -16.06
CA ASP A 389 -0.62 -18.18 -16.64
C ASP A 389 -0.51 -17.97 -18.15
N MET A 390 -0.50 -19.08 -18.88
CA MET A 390 -0.36 -19.09 -20.33
C MET A 390 -1.49 -18.33 -21.05
N SER A 391 -2.62 -18.05 -20.40
CA SER A 391 -3.70 -17.23 -20.97
C SER A 391 -3.31 -15.76 -21.17
N THR A 392 -2.27 -15.30 -20.45
CA THR A 392 -1.71 -13.94 -20.60
C THR A 392 -0.65 -13.84 -21.69
N PHE A 393 -0.11 -14.97 -22.16
CA PHE A 393 0.94 -15.01 -23.17
C PHE A 393 0.36 -15.18 -24.57
N ARG A 394 0.92 -14.46 -25.54
CA ARG A 394 0.52 -14.60 -26.95
C ARG A 394 1.44 -15.60 -27.62
N ILE A 395 0.91 -16.78 -27.96
CA ILE A 395 1.64 -17.83 -28.69
C ILE A 395 1.29 -17.76 -30.17
N THR A 396 2.29 -17.59 -31.02
CA THR A 396 2.14 -17.59 -32.49
C THR A 396 3.10 -18.58 -33.14
N SER A 397 2.83 -18.97 -34.39
CA SER A 397 3.70 -19.83 -35.18
C SER A 397 3.74 -19.36 -36.64
N ASN A 398 4.90 -19.52 -37.29
CA ASN A 398 5.05 -19.21 -38.72
C ASN A 398 4.38 -20.23 -39.65
N ALA A 399 3.97 -21.38 -39.12
CA ALA A 399 3.64 -22.55 -39.92
C ALA A 399 2.40 -23.27 -39.39
N THR A 400 1.36 -22.56 -38.95
CA THR A 400 0.18 -23.18 -38.32
C THR A 400 -0.67 -23.98 -39.32
N GLU A 401 -0.94 -25.27 -39.05
CA GLU A 401 -1.84 -26.11 -39.86
C GLU A 401 -3.31 -25.76 -39.62
N GLN A 402 -4.14 -25.88 -40.66
CA GLN A 402 -5.55 -25.51 -40.56
C GLN A 402 -6.27 -26.41 -39.54
N GLY A 403 -6.95 -25.80 -38.56
CA GLY A 403 -7.64 -26.52 -37.50
C GLY A 403 -6.76 -27.01 -36.35
N HIS A 404 -5.44 -26.76 -36.41
CA HIS A 404 -4.47 -27.16 -35.39
C HIS A 404 -3.67 -25.96 -34.87
N GLY A 405 -4.39 -24.93 -34.40
CA GLY A 405 -3.82 -23.65 -33.94
C GLY A 405 -3.02 -23.72 -32.64
N THR A 406 -2.20 -22.70 -32.39
CA THR A 406 -1.35 -22.59 -31.17
C THR A 406 -2.14 -22.54 -29.87
N ALA A 407 -3.41 -22.15 -29.90
CA ALA A 407 -4.31 -22.19 -28.75
C ALA A 407 -4.47 -23.61 -28.15
N LEU A 408 -4.32 -24.65 -28.99
CA LEU A 408 -4.38 -26.04 -28.54
C LEU A 408 -3.15 -26.48 -27.75
N MET A 409 -2.10 -25.65 -27.66
CA MET A 409 -0.94 -25.96 -26.81
C MET A 409 -1.18 -25.65 -25.33
N VAL A 410 -2.30 -25.01 -24.99
CA VAL A 410 -2.55 -24.44 -23.66
C VAL A 410 -4.02 -24.58 -23.24
N ASP A 411 -4.80 -25.42 -23.93
CA ASP A 411 -6.23 -25.60 -23.66
C ASP A 411 -6.52 -26.55 -22.49
N GLY A 412 -5.50 -27.26 -21.99
CA GLY A 412 -5.59 -28.23 -20.91
C GLY A 412 -6.15 -29.58 -21.37
N ASP A 413 -6.32 -29.81 -22.67
CA ASP A 413 -6.87 -31.01 -23.27
C ASP A 413 -5.79 -31.81 -24.02
N LEU A 414 -5.25 -32.84 -23.35
CA LEU A 414 -4.27 -33.78 -23.94
C LEU A 414 -4.80 -34.60 -25.13
N THR A 415 -6.05 -34.42 -25.56
CA THR A 415 -6.64 -35.05 -26.74
C THR A 415 -6.62 -34.14 -27.98
N THR A 416 -6.39 -32.84 -27.82
CA THR A 416 -6.14 -31.89 -28.91
C THR A 416 -4.62 -31.73 -29.12
N PHE A 417 -4.22 -31.06 -30.22
CA PHE A 417 -2.81 -30.72 -30.43
C PHE A 417 -2.65 -29.62 -31.48
N PHE A 418 -1.68 -28.74 -31.23
CA PHE A 418 -1.09 -27.89 -32.25
C PHE A 418 -0.30 -28.73 -33.24
N HIS A 419 -0.33 -28.32 -34.51
CA HIS A 419 0.47 -28.93 -35.55
C HIS A 419 0.92 -27.89 -36.56
N THR A 420 2.15 -28.05 -37.04
CA THR A 420 2.67 -27.22 -38.13
C THR A 420 2.33 -27.77 -39.51
N VAL A 421 2.31 -26.93 -40.53
CA VAL A 421 1.81 -27.32 -41.86
C VAL A 421 2.51 -28.57 -42.39
N TRP A 422 1.74 -29.64 -42.64
CA TRP A 422 2.23 -30.86 -43.30
C TRP A 422 1.69 -30.97 -44.73
N SER A 423 0.81 -30.04 -45.14
CA SER A 423 0.18 -29.99 -46.46
C SER A 423 -0.19 -28.55 -46.85
N GLY A 424 -0.61 -28.33 -48.10
CA GLY A 424 -1.03 -27.01 -48.57
C GLY A 424 0.14 -26.10 -48.97
N THR A 425 0.22 -24.90 -48.41
CA THR A 425 1.28 -23.93 -48.70
C THR A 425 2.46 -24.16 -47.77
N ALA A 426 3.61 -24.53 -48.33
CA ALA A 426 4.83 -24.73 -47.55
C ALA A 426 5.43 -23.41 -47.06
N VAL A 427 6.04 -23.46 -45.87
CA VAL A 427 6.83 -22.36 -45.30
C VAL A 427 8.32 -22.63 -45.58
N ASN A 428 9.01 -21.67 -46.19
CA ASN A 428 10.41 -21.84 -46.60
C ASN A 428 11.42 -21.51 -45.47
N GLU A 429 11.07 -21.85 -44.23
CA GLU A 429 11.87 -21.63 -43.04
C GLU A 429 11.59 -22.76 -42.05
N ASN A 430 12.55 -23.07 -41.17
CA ASN A 430 12.29 -24.01 -40.08
C ASN A 430 11.04 -23.57 -39.32
N HIS A 431 10.15 -24.52 -39.04
CA HIS A 431 8.94 -24.21 -38.32
C HIS A 431 9.27 -23.85 -36.87
N TYR A 432 8.58 -22.86 -36.33
CA TYR A 432 8.73 -22.42 -34.95
C TYR A 432 7.39 -22.05 -34.34
N PHE A 433 7.34 -22.04 -33.01
CA PHE A 433 6.39 -21.24 -32.27
C PHE A 433 7.15 -20.22 -31.42
N GLN A 434 6.51 -19.10 -31.12
CA GLN A 434 7.08 -18.04 -30.30
C GLN A 434 6.07 -17.54 -29.28
N ILE A 435 6.60 -16.97 -28.21
CA ILE A 435 5.87 -16.50 -27.04
C ILE A 435 6.21 -15.02 -26.87
N ASP A 436 5.20 -14.15 -26.84
CA ASP A 436 5.30 -12.81 -26.25
C ASP A 436 4.80 -12.89 -24.81
N CYS A 437 5.70 -12.59 -23.85
CA CYS A 437 5.37 -12.59 -22.43
C CYS A 437 4.39 -11.45 -22.06
N GLY A 438 4.22 -10.44 -22.92
CA GLY A 438 3.39 -9.26 -22.67
C GLY A 438 4.21 -8.03 -22.30
N GLU A 439 3.59 -6.86 -22.41
CA GLU A 439 4.24 -5.59 -22.08
C GLU A 439 4.59 -5.52 -20.58
N GLY A 440 5.83 -5.12 -20.28
CA GLY A 440 6.35 -5.11 -18.90
C GLY A 440 6.72 -6.50 -18.33
N LEU A 441 6.55 -7.57 -19.11
CA LEU A 441 6.85 -8.95 -18.69
C LEU A 441 8.05 -9.51 -19.46
N SER A 442 8.95 -10.19 -18.75
CA SER A 442 10.14 -10.83 -19.31
C SER A 442 10.61 -12.02 -18.47
N LEU A 443 11.44 -12.87 -19.08
CA LEU A 443 12.03 -14.07 -18.48
C LEU A 443 13.55 -14.02 -18.56
N GLU A 444 14.24 -14.23 -17.43
CA GLU A 444 15.70 -14.36 -17.38
C GLU A 444 16.10 -15.83 -17.43
N GLU A 445 15.72 -16.57 -16.40
CA GLU A 445 15.81 -18.03 -16.34
C GLU A 445 14.41 -18.64 -16.40
N PHE A 446 14.27 -19.76 -17.10
CA PHE A 446 13.02 -20.49 -17.27
C PHE A 446 13.25 -21.99 -17.49
N THR A 447 12.22 -22.79 -17.25
CA THR A 447 12.08 -24.17 -17.71
C THR A 447 10.83 -24.24 -18.59
N PHE A 448 10.77 -25.20 -19.51
CA PHE A 448 9.54 -25.50 -20.22
C PHE A 448 9.21 -26.98 -20.12
N ASN A 449 7.93 -27.29 -20.24
CA ASN A 449 7.41 -28.63 -20.37
C ASN A 449 6.49 -28.71 -21.59
N TYR A 450 6.56 -29.81 -22.33
CA TYR A 450 5.60 -30.09 -23.40
C TYR A 450 5.22 -31.56 -23.45
N THR A 451 4.04 -31.84 -24.00
CA THR A 451 3.58 -33.21 -24.27
C THR A 451 3.44 -33.42 -25.77
N THR A 452 3.97 -34.54 -26.28
CA THR A 452 3.83 -34.93 -27.69
C THR A 452 2.38 -35.29 -28.03
N ARG A 453 2.09 -35.45 -29.33
CA ARG A 453 0.72 -35.69 -29.83
C ARG A 453 0.00 -36.84 -29.11
N PRO A 454 -1.34 -36.81 -29.02
CA PRO A 454 -2.14 -37.82 -28.30
C PRO A 454 -1.90 -39.25 -28.83
N ALA A 455 -2.07 -40.26 -27.98
CA ALA A 455 -1.84 -41.66 -28.36
C ALA A 455 -2.66 -42.12 -29.60
N GLY A 456 -3.90 -41.63 -29.73
CA GLY A 456 -4.82 -41.95 -30.82
C GLY A 456 -4.59 -41.19 -32.13
N SER A 457 -3.62 -40.28 -32.21
CA SER A 457 -3.30 -39.52 -33.43
C SER A 457 -2.58 -40.39 -34.48
N GLY A 458 -2.41 -39.92 -35.72
CA GLY A 458 -1.55 -40.58 -36.71
C GLY A 458 -0.14 -39.97 -36.72
N GLY A 459 0.93 -40.76 -36.56
CA GLY A 459 2.33 -40.26 -36.44
C GLY A 459 2.66 -39.67 -35.05
N SER A 460 3.93 -39.63 -34.63
CA SER A 460 4.33 -38.96 -33.38
C SER A 460 4.66 -37.48 -33.57
N ASP A 461 5.31 -37.15 -34.70
CA ASP A 461 5.69 -35.80 -35.13
C ASP A 461 6.26 -34.94 -34.01
N ALA A 462 7.05 -35.56 -33.14
CA ALA A 462 7.60 -34.95 -31.95
C ALA A 462 8.87 -34.18 -32.30
N PRO A 463 9.04 -32.93 -31.83
CA PRO A 463 10.31 -32.22 -31.95
C PRO A 463 11.47 -33.04 -31.38
N THR A 464 12.54 -33.22 -32.17
CA THR A 464 13.78 -33.88 -31.75
C THR A 464 14.94 -32.91 -31.57
N GLN A 465 14.73 -31.64 -31.92
CA GLN A 465 15.64 -30.55 -31.59
C GLN A 465 14.88 -29.24 -31.42
N PHE A 466 15.27 -28.46 -30.41
CA PHE A 466 14.86 -27.06 -30.25
C PHE A 466 16.08 -26.14 -30.33
N VAL A 467 15.98 -25.08 -31.13
CA VAL A 467 16.87 -23.91 -31.07
C VAL A 467 16.08 -22.77 -30.46
N ILE A 468 16.52 -22.29 -29.29
CA ILE A 468 15.81 -21.31 -28.48
C ILE A 468 16.54 -19.98 -28.54
N THR A 469 15.83 -18.94 -28.99
CA THR A 469 16.32 -17.56 -29.07
C THR A 469 15.40 -16.63 -28.27
N GLY A 470 15.95 -15.54 -27.74
CA GLY A 470 15.21 -14.51 -27.03
C GLY A 470 15.38 -13.13 -27.64
N GLY A 471 14.40 -12.26 -27.49
CA GLY A 471 14.42 -10.87 -27.99
C GLY A 471 13.61 -9.92 -27.11
N ASN A 472 13.74 -8.62 -27.34
CA ASN A 472 13.09 -7.57 -26.54
C ASN A 472 12.50 -6.43 -27.38
N THR A 473 12.94 -6.25 -28.63
CA THR A 473 12.52 -5.13 -29.49
C THR A 473 11.75 -5.62 -30.70
N THR A 474 10.70 -4.87 -31.04
CA THR A 474 9.90 -5.09 -32.25
C THR A 474 10.00 -3.90 -33.21
N ASP A 475 9.82 -4.15 -34.50
CA ASP A 475 9.64 -3.11 -35.49
C ASP A 475 8.22 -2.51 -35.45
N VAL A 476 7.93 -1.63 -36.41
CA VAL A 476 6.63 -0.96 -36.55
C VAL A 476 5.46 -1.90 -36.86
N ASN A 477 5.74 -3.11 -37.34
CA ASN A 477 4.74 -4.14 -37.66
C ASN A 477 4.55 -5.15 -36.51
N GLY A 478 5.34 -5.02 -35.43
CA GLY A 478 5.32 -5.94 -34.30
C GLY A 478 6.26 -7.14 -34.47
N ASP A 479 7.13 -7.15 -35.48
CA ASP A 479 8.09 -8.22 -35.71
C ASP A 479 9.34 -8.04 -34.85
N VAL A 480 9.79 -9.09 -34.16
CA VAL A 480 10.95 -9.03 -33.25
C VAL A 480 12.25 -8.90 -34.05
N THR A 481 13.06 -7.89 -33.76
CA THR A 481 14.25 -7.51 -34.53
C THR A 481 15.59 -7.92 -33.92
N ASP A 482 15.63 -8.32 -32.65
CA ASP A 482 16.87 -8.48 -31.86
C ASP A 482 17.07 -9.89 -31.28
N TRP A 483 16.81 -10.92 -32.10
CA TRP A 483 16.98 -12.31 -31.67
C TRP A 483 18.42 -12.62 -31.24
N THR A 484 18.54 -13.06 -29.99
CA THR A 484 19.78 -13.51 -29.36
C THR A 484 19.69 -15.01 -29.06
N PRO A 485 20.67 -15.84 -29.47
CA PRO A 485 20.71 -17.26 -29.10
C PRO A 485 20.75 -17.47 -27.59
N ILE A 486 19.89 -18.35 -27.06
CA ILE A 486 19.90 -18.77 -25.66
C ILE A 486 20.52 -20.17 -25.54
N THR A 487 19.96 -21.16 -26.24
CA THR A 487 20.45 -22.55 -26.21
C THR A 487 19.96 -23.39 -27.38
N THR A 488 20.52 -24.59 -27.54
CA THR A 488 20.03 -25.66 -28.41
C THR A 488 19.86 -26.94 -27.59
N ILE A 489 18.72 -27.60 -27.71
CA ILE A 489 18.40 -28.86 -27.01
C ILE A 489 18.19 -29.94 -28.06
N SER A 490 18.99 -31.01 -28.00
CA SER A 490 18.87 -32.20 -28.87
C SER A 490 18.77 -33.51 -28.08
N ASP A 491 19.00 -33.46 -26.77
CA ASP A 491 19.20 -34.66 -25.95
C ASP A 491 18.01 -34.86 -25.01
N GLY A 492 17.55 -36.10 -24.89
CA GLY A 492 16.46 -36.47 -23.97
C GLY A 492 15.05 -36.05 -24.42
N LEU A 493 14.91 -35.49 -25.63
CA LEU A 493 13.60 -35.16 -26.21
C LEU A 493 12.86 -36.44 -26.63
N PRO A 494 11.55 -36.56 -26.31
CA PRO A 494 10.74 -37.72 -26.65
C PRO A 494 10.49 -37.81 -28.16
N SER A 495 10.46 -39.04 -28.68
CA SER A 495 10.07 -39.34 -30.07
C SER A 495 8.75 -40.12 -30.17
N GLU A 496 8.19 -40.54 -29.04
CA GLU A 496 6.94 -41.30 -28.91
C GLU A 496 5.74 -40.37 -28.65
N LYS A 497 4.52 -40.92 -28.78
CA LYS A 497 3.26 -40.21 -28.53
C LYS A 497 2.90 -40.17 -27.06
N ALA A 498 2.10 -39.17 -26.66
CA ALA A 498 1.59 -38.98 -25.31
C ALA A 498 2.70 -38.98 -24.24
N THR A 499 3.88 -38.48 -24.59
CA THR A 499 5.06 -38.43 -23.73
C THR A 499 5.40 -36.98 -23.42
N SER A 500 5.61 -36.69 -22.14
CA SER A 500 5.99 -35.35 -21.69
C SER A 500 7.51 -35.21 -21.55
N TYR A 501 8.00 -34.01 -21.80
CA TYR A 501 9.39 -33.61 -21.61
C TYR A 501 9.47 -32.38 -20.73
N ASN A 502 10.36 -32.41 -19.74
CA ASN A 502 10.68 -31.26 -18.91
C ASN A 502 12.13 -30.84 -19.18
N SER A 503 12.34 -29.57 -19.49
CA SER A 503 13.69 -29.04 -19.67
C SER A 503 14.41 -28.85 -18.34
N GLY A 504 15.74 -28.81 -18.37
CA GLY A 504 16.52 -28.13 -17.35
C GLY A 504 16.29 -26.62 -17.35
N THR A 505 16.95 -25.89 -16.44
CA THR A 505 16.95 -24.42 -16.45
C THR A 505 17.66 -23.88 -17.68
N ILE A 506 17.01 -22.96 -18.37
CA ILE A 506 17.45 -22.28 -19.60
C ILE A 506 17.52 -20.78 -19.30
N GLY A 507 18.43 -20.08 -19.98
CA GLY A 507 18.65 -18.64 -19.77
C GLY A 507 19.70 -18.36 -18.70
N THR A 508 19.92 -17.07 -18.42
CA THR A 508 20.94 -16.60 -17.49
C THR A 508 20.35 -15.49 -16.64
N LEU A 509 20.53 -15.58 -15.32
CA LEU A 509 20.13 -14.53 -14.39
C LEU A 509 20.75 -13.17 -14.79
N GLY A 510 19.93 -12.12 -14.79
CA GLY A 510 20.31 -10.77 -15.21
C GLY A 510 20.24 -10.50 -16.72
N THR A 511 19.85 -11.48 -17.54
CA THR A 511 19.59 -11.27 -18.97
C THR A 511 18.14 -11.62 -19.29
N ALA A 512 17.26 -10.62 -19.37
CA ALA A 512 15.83 -10.82 -19.55
C ALA A 512 15.40 -10.78 -21.02
N TYR A 513 14.43 -11.62 -21.38
CA TYR A 513 13.82 -11.71 -22.71
C TYR A 513 12.30 -11.60 -22.61
N ARG A 514 11.69 -10.67 -23.35
CA ARG A 514 10.23 -10.57 -23.50
C ARG A 514 9.70 -11.59 -24.51
N TYR A 515 10.42 -11.78 -25.61
CA TYR A 515 10.05 -12.70 -26.67
C TYR A 515 10.93 -13.95 -26.62
N LEU A 516 10.32 -15.12 -26.73
CA LEU A 516 11.04 -16.40 -26.86
C LEU A 516 10.59 -17.11 -28.12
N ARG A 517 11.52 -17.66 -28.90
CA ARG A 517 11.22 -18.46 -30.09
C ARG A 517 11.83 -19.85 -29.97
N PHE A 518 10.99 -20.87 -30.20
CA PHE A 518 11.34 -22.28 -30.20
C PHE A 518 11.32 -22.78 -31.65
N THR A 519 12.47 -22.73 -32.29
CA THR A 519 12.63 -23.24 -33.66
C THR A 519 12.88 -24.74 -33.62
N VAL A 520 12.24 -25.49 -34.50
CA VAL A 520 12.37 -26.96 -34.59
C VAL A 520 13.03 -27.35 -35.91
N PRO A 521 14.37 -27.53 -35.95
CA PRO A 521 15.07 -27.93 -37.16
C PRO A 521 14.89 -29.41 -37.51
N THR A 522 14.57 -30.25 -36.53
CA THR A 522 14.33 -31.70 -36.73
C THR A 522 13.20 -32.19 -35.82
N ALA A 523 12.42 -33.15 -36.35
CA ALA A 523 11.35 -33.83 -35.63
C ALA A 523 11.29 -35.31 -36.05
N SER A 524 10.57 -36.14 -35.29
CA SER A 524 10.29 -37.54 -35.66
C SER A 524 9.29 -37.67 -36.81
N GLY A 525 8.64 -36.57 -37.19
CA GLY A 525 7.76 -36.46 -38.35
C GLY A 525 8.52 -36.39 -39.67
N GLY A 526 7.77 -36.33 -40.77
CA GLY A 526 8.33 -36.08 -42.10
C GLY A 526 8.64 -34.61 -42.35
N THR A 527 8.96 -34.31 -43.61
CA THR A 527 9.17 -32.94 -44.07
C THR A 527 8.08 -32.51 -45.06
N PHE A 528 7.77 -31.22 -45.04
CA PHE A 528 6.94 -30.56 -46.04
C PHE A 528 7.65 -29.28 -46.49
N GLY A 529 7.80 -29.08 -47.80
CA GLY A 529 8.59 -27.97 -48.33
C GLY A 529 10.07 -27.97 -47.94
N GLY A 530 10.62 -29.13 -47.55
CA GLY A 530 11.99 -29.27 -47.08
C GLY A 530 12.20 -28.98 -45.59
N GLN A 531 11.15 -28.65 -44.84
CA GLN A 531 11.19 -28.35 -43.41
C GLN A 531 10.44 -29.42 -42.62
N TYR A 532 10.92 -29.78 -41.42
CA TYR A 532 10.26 -30.76 -40.57
C TYR A 532 8.95 -30.19 -40.00
N TYR A 533 7.86 -30.95 -40.13
CA TYR A 533 6.64 -30.66 -39.39
C TYR A 533 6.65 -31.34 -38.03
N PHE A 534 5.96 -30.74 -37.08
CA PHE A 534 5.85 -31.23 -35.71
C PHE A 534 4.50 -30.87 -35.09
N GLY A 535 4.12 -31.60 -34.05
CA GLY A 535 2.94 -31.32 -33.23
C GLY A 535 3.20 -31.45 -31.73
N ILE A 536 2.46 -30.65 -30.97
CA ILE A 536 2.54 -30.55 -29.51
C ILE A 536 1.12 -30.52 -28.95
N ALA A 537 0.81 -31.43 -28.03
CA ALA A 537 -0.49 -31.49 -27.37
C ALA A 537 -0.61 -30.43 -26.28
N GLU A 538 0.44 -30.22 -25.49
CA GLU A 538 0.44 -29.25 -24.40
C GLU A 538 1.83 -28.63 -24.26
N PHE A 539 1.88 -27.37 -23.85
CA PHE A 539 3.10 -26.61 -23.61
C PHE A 539 2.92 -25.69 -22.40
N SER A 540 3.94 -25.61 -21.57
CA SER A 540 3.99 -24.69 -20.43
C SER A 540 5.40 -24.17 -20.24
N ILE A 541 5.50 -22.95 -19.74
CA ILE A 541 6.76 -22.35 -19.31
C ILE A 541 6.66 -21.98 -17.83
N SER A 542 7.74 -22.20 -17.11
CA SER A 542 7.84 -21.90 -15.68
C SER A 542 9.14 -21.17 -15.43
N ARG A 543 9.16 -20.27 -14.44
CA ARG A 543 10.41 -19.75 -13.90
C ARG A 543 11.01 -20.81 -12.98
N PRO A 544 12.35 -21.00 -12.91
CA PRO A 544 12.93 -21.96 -11.99
C PRO A 544 12.57 -21.53 -10.57
N VAL A 545 12.09 -22.49 -9.79
CA VAL A 545 11.85 -22.27 -8.36
C VAL A 545 13.16 -21.84 -7.73
N ALA A 546 13.16 -20.74 -6.98
CA ALA A 546 14.31 -20.41 -6.17
C ALA A 546 14.58 -21.57 -5.22
N LYS A 547 15.71 -22.27 -5.39
CA LYS A 547 16.18 -23.24 -4.39
C LYS A 547 16.49 -22.45 -3.12
N VAL A 548 15.53 -22.34 -2.22
CA VAL A 548 15.83 -22.09 -0.82
C VAL A 548 16.59 -23.33 -0.37
N ASN A 549 17.91 -23.20 -0.22
CA ASN A 549 18.65 -24.19 0.58
C ASN A 549 18.06 -24.11 1.99
N SER A 550 17.08 -24.96 2.28
CA SER A 550 16.52 -25.04 3.61
C SER A 550 17.65 -25.43 4.56
N ILE A 551 17.97 -24.55 5.50
CA ILE A 551 19.02 -24.76 6.51
C ILE A 551 18.70 -25.97 7.42
N VAL A 552 17.52 -26.58 7.27
CA VAL A 552 17.08 -27.79 7.97
C VAL A 552 18.05 -28.96 7.80
N GLU A 553 18.78 -29.07 6.68
CA GLU A 553 19.75 -30.16 6.50
C GLU A 553 21.12 -29.90 7.15
N LYS A 554 21.41 -28.69 7.64
CA LYS A 554 22.71 -28.37 8.27
C LYS A 554 22.70 -28.55 9.79
N TYR A 555 21.53 -28.75 10.41
CA TYR A 555 21.39 -28.88 11.86
C TYR A 555 20.39 -29.96 12.30
N ALA A 556 20.10 -30.95 11.43
CA ALA A 556 19.42 -32.19 11.82
C ALA A 556 20.42 -33.26 12.25
#